data_AF-A0A7S1DGW2-F1
#
_entry.id   AF-A0A7S1DGW2-F1
#
_cell.length_a   1.000
_cell.length_b   1.000
_cell.length_c   1.000
_cell.angle_alpha   90.00
_cell.angle_beta   90.00
_cell.angle_gamma   90.00
#
_symmetry.space_group_name_H-M   'P 1'
#
loop_
_entity.id
_entity.type
_entity.pdbx_description
1 polymer ?
#
loop_
_entity_poly.entity_id
_entity_poly.type
_entity_poly.pdbx_seq_one_letter_code
_entity_poly.pdbx_strand_id
1 'polypeptide(L)'
;ADVLSALQAAGYRATPDVAAPARALRRQERRQALWRLFVAGFLGMQVMMMATPAYVAGAGELAPDLDQLLRWASWVLTLPVMAFSAMPFFVGAGRQLRAGRLGMEVPVALGIAVTFIASSGALFDPGGAFGREVYFDSLTMFIALLLLARWFELGARHRAAEALEAVADGLPMAAERLLDGGGS
;
A
#
# COMPACT_ATOMS: atom_id res chain seq x y z
N ALA A 1 41.02 6.65 9.39
CA ALA A 1 40.93 7.69 10.42
C ALA A 1 41.40 9.06 9.90
N ASP A 2 42.30 9.12 8.90
CA ASP A 2 42.95 10.37 8.47
C ASP A 2 42.12 11.38 7.67
N VAL A 3 41.05 10.95 6.97
CA VAL A 3 40.28 11.89 6.13
C VAL A 3 39.37 12.80 6.96
N LEU A 4 38.83 12.30 8.07
CA LEU A 4 37.92 13.07 8.94
C LEU A 4 38.68 14.15 9.74
N SER A 5 39.90 13.83 10.19
CA SER A 5 40.76 14.76 10.93
C SER A 5 41.32 15.86 10.01
N ALA A 6 41.66 15.55 8.76
CA ALA A 6 42.09 16.53 7.77
C ALA A 6 40.96 17.53 7.40
N LEU A 7 39.70 17.06 7.33
CA LEU A 7 38.54 17.92 7.08
C LEU A 7 38.20 18.83 8.27
N GLN A 8 38.34 18.34 9.50
CA GLN A 8 38.16 19.16 10.71
C GLN A 8 39.25 20.25 10.86
N ALA A 9 40.50 19.95 10.49
CA ALA A 9 41.59 20.93 10.48
C ALA A 9 41.39 22.07 9.46
N ALA A 10 40.65 21.80 8.37
CA ALA A 10 40.26 22.79 7.37
C ALA A 10 38.99 23.59 7.75
N GLY A 11 38.45 23.40 8.95
CA GLY A 11 37.25 24.11 9.44
C GLY A 11 35.92 23.56 8.92
N TYR A 12 35.91 22.43 8.22
CA TYR A 12 34.69 21.82 7.70
C TYR A 12 34.18 20.75 8.68
N ARG A 13 33.02 20.98 9.31
CA ARG A 13 32.33 19.96 10.12
C ARG A 13 31.75 18.88 9.20
N ALA A 14 32.57 17.90 8.84
CA ALA A 14 32.09 16.68 8.22
C ALA A 14 31.44 15.79 9.30
N THR A 15 30.13 15.96 9.51
CA THR A 15 29.34 15.00 10.29
C THR A 15 29.12 13.73 9.47
N PRO A 16 29.50 12.54 9.97
CA PRO A 16 29.21 11.30 9.28
C PRO A 16 27.69 11.17 9.09
N ASP A 17 27.27 10.90 7.85
CA ASP A 17 25.87 10.78 7.48
C ASP A 17 25.27 9.46 7.99
N VAL A 18 25.06 9.39 9.31
CA VAL A 18 24.42 8.26 10.00
C VAL A 18 23.00 7.99 9.50
N ALA A 19 22.40 8.93 8.78
CA ALA A 19 21.06 8.81 8.21
C ALA A 19 21.03 8.26 6.76
N ALA A 20 22.19 8.12 6.08
CA ALA A 20 22.28 7.57 4.73
C ALA A 20 21.59 6.18 4.55
N PRO A 21 21.85 5.16 5.40
CA PRO A 21 21.21 3.84 5.25
C PRO A 21 19.69 3.91 5.48
N ALA A 22 19.23 4.73 6.43
CA ALA A 22 17.80 4.91 6.68
C ALA A 22 17.07 5.58 5.50
N ARG A 23 17.72 6.53 4.80
CA ARG A 23 17.17 7.13 3.56
C ARG A 23 17.10 6.11 2.42
N ALA A 24 18.08 5.25 2.27
CA ALA A 24 18.10 4.21 1.24
C ALA A 24 16.94 3.22 1.41
N LEU A 25 16.69 2.77 2.65
CA LEU A 25 15.57 1.87 2.96
C LEU A 25 14.22 2.52 2.62
N ARG A 26 14.00 3.78 3.01
CA ARG A 26 12.77 4.52 2.67
C ARG A 26 12.55 4.65 1.16
N ARG A 27 13.62 4.88 0.39
CA ARG A 27 13.54 4.93 -1.08
C ARG A 27 13.13 3.57 -1.67
N GLN A 28 13.68 2.48 -1.13
CA GLN A 28 13.34 1.13 -1.56
C GLN A 28 11.88 0.79 -1.25
N GLU A 29 11.39 1.11 -0.05
CA GLU A 29 9.99 0.91 0.34
C GLU A 29 9.02 1.68 -0.56
N ARG A 30 9.33 2.96 -0.84
CA ARG A 30 8.55 3.76 -1.80
C ARG A 30 8.53 3.13 -3.18
N ARG A 31 9.68 2.68 -3.69
CA ARG A 31 9.77 2.03 -5.00
C ARG A 31 8.97 0.73 -5.04
N GLN A 32 9.00 -0.07 -3.97
CA GLN A 32 8.19 -1.29 -3.87
C GLN A 32 6.69 -0.98 -3.83
N ALA A 33 6.27 0.07 -3.12
CA ALA A 33 4.88 0.50 -3.10
C ALA A 33 4.40 0.95 -4.49
N LEU A 34 5.22 1.68 -5.25
CA LEU A 34 4.93 2.01 -6.65
C LEU A 34 4.80 0.77 -7.52
N TRP A 35 5.71 -0.19 -7.38
CA TRP A 35 5.64 -1.44 -8.13
C TRP A 35 4.38 -2.23 -7.81
N ARG A 36 3.98 -2.32 -6.54
CA ARG A 36 2.73 -2.98 -6.13
C ARG A 36 1.51 -2.29 -6.73
N LEU A 37 1.50 -0.95 -6.73
CA LEU A 37 0.43 -0.16 -7.34
C LEU A 37 0.37 -0.37 -8.85
N PHE A 38 1.52 -0.34 -9.53
CA PHE A 38 1.61 -0.58 -10.97
C PHE A 38 1.11 -1.99 -11.33
N VAL A 39 1.57 -3.02 -10.60
CA VAL A 39 1.15 -4.41 -10.81
C VAL A 39 -0.35 -4.56 -10.57
N ALA A 40 -0.90 -3.98 -9.49
CA ALA A 40 -2.32 -4.04 -9.20
C ALA A 40 -3.16 -3.32 -10.27
N GLY A 41 -2.76 -2.12 -10.67
CA GLY A 41 -3.47 -1.35 -11.68
C GLY A 41 -3.41 -2.00 -13.07
N PHE A 42 -2.23 -2.45 -13.49
CA PHE A 42 -2.04 -3.07 -14.80
C PHE A 42 -2.78 -4.41 -14.89
N LEU A 43 -2.59 -5.32 -13.93
CA LEU A 43 -3.28 -6.60 -13.93
C LEU A 43 -4.78 -6.44 -13.67
N GLY A 44 -5.20 -5.52 -12.81
CA GLY A 44 -6.61 -5.21 -12.59
C GLY A 44 -7.29 -4.70 -13.85
N MET A 45 -6.62 -3.86 -14.64
CA MET A 45 -7.11 -3.43 -15.95
C MET A 45 -7.24 -4.60 -16.94
N GLN A 46 -6.28 -5.53 -16.95
CA GLN A 46 -6.37 -6.73 -17.78
C GLN A 46 -7.52 -7.65 -17.35
N VAL A 47 -7.71 -7.86 -16.04
CA VAL A 47 -8.84 -8.64 -15.50
C VAL A 47 -10.17 -7.99 -15.88
N MET A 48 -10.29 -6.67 -15.73
CA MET A 48 -11.50 -5.95 -16.13
C MET A 48 -11.77 -6.12 -17.64
N MET A 49 -10.74 -6.05 -18.49
CA MET A 49 -10.87 -6.30 -19.93
C MET A 49 -11.38 -7.72 -20.23
N MET A 50 -10.89 -8.74 -19.51
CA MET A 50 -11.35 -10.12 -19.67
C MET A 50 -12.74 -10.39 -19.07
N ALA A 51 -13.12 -9.67 -18.03
CA ALA A 51 -14.44 -9.77 -17.41
C ALA A 51 -15.52 -9.01 -18.18
N THR A 52 -15.16 -7.96 -18.93
CA THR A 52 -16.08 -7.11 -19.70
C THR A 52 -17.04 -7.91 -20.58
N PRO A 53 -16.59 -8.86 -21.43
CA PRO A 53 -17.50 -9.66 -22.27
C PRO A 53 -18.61 -10.38 -21.49
N ALA A 54 -18.33 -10.82 -20.26
CA ALA A 54 -19.32 -11.47 -19.41
C ALA A 54 -20.39 -10.51 -18.87
N TYR A 55 -20.10 -9.20 -18.81
CA TYR A 55 -21.06 -8.17 -18.38
C TYR A 55 -21.88 -7.58 -19.54
N VAL A 56 -21.30 -7.45 -20.75
CA VAL A 56 -21.98 -6.84 -21.91
C VAL A 56 -22.72 -7.83 -22.78
N ALA A 57 -22.34 -9.11 -22.79
CA ALA A 57 -23.03 -10.11 -23.57
C ALA A 57 -24.40 -10.45 -22.98
N GLY A 58 -25.42 -10.54 -23.84
CA GLY A 58 -26.74 -11.03 -23.46
C GLY A 58 -26.68 -12.50 -23.03
N ALA A 59 -27.66 -12.92 -22.22
CA ALA A 59 -27.78 -14.31 -21.78
C ALA A 59 -27.85 -15.25 -23.01
N GLY A 60 -26.81 -16.08 -23.19
CA GLY A 60 -26.71 -17.04 -24.30
C GLY A 60 -25.91 -16.57 -25.53
N GLU A 61 -25.41 -15.33 -25.56
CA GLU A 61 -24.54 -14.85 -26.64
C GLU A 61 -23.08 -15.30 -26.48
N LEU A 62 -22.64 -15.54 -25.25
CA LEU A 62 -21.33 -16.13 -24.97
C LEU A 62 -21.43 -17.66 -24.95
N ALA A 63 -20.55 -18.31 -25.72
CA ALA A 63 -20.35 -19.76 -25.60
C ALA A 63 -19.93 -20.09 -24.15
N PRO A 64 -20.53 -21.10 -23.50
CA PRO A 64 -20.25 -21.42 -22.10
C PRO A 64 -18.78 -21.78 -21.85
N ASP A 65 -18.11 -22.42 -22.82
CA ASP A 65 -16.68 -22.72 -22.74
C ASP A 65 -15.82 -21.45 -22.72
N LEU A 66 -16.22 -20.42 -23.49
CA LEU A 66 -15.51 -19.14 -23.53
C LEU A 66 -15.67 -18.36 -22.22
N ASP A 67 -16.88 -18.33 -21.65
CA ASP A 67 -17.14 -17.72 -20.35
C ASP A 67 -16.29 -18.39 -19.25
N GLN A 68 -16.23 -19.72 -19.26
CA GLN A 68 -15.40 -20.47 -18.32
C GLN A 68 -13.90 -20.17 -18.50
N LEU A 69 -13.40 -20.13 -19.73
CA LEU A 69 -12.02 -19.74 -20.05
C LEU A 69 -11.66 -18.34 -19.54
N LEU A 70 -12.53 -17.35 -19.77
CA LEU A 70 -12.32 -15.97 -19.32
C LEU A 70 -12.27 -15.87 -17.79
N ARG A 71 -13.14 -16.60 -17.09
CA ARG A 71 -13.14 -16.65 -15.62
C ARG A 71 -11.88 -17.29 -15.06
N TRP A 72 -11.43 -18.40 -15.65
CA TRP A 72 -10.16 -19.03 -15.30
C TRP A 72 -8.96 -18.11 -15.53
N ALA A 73 -8.92 -17.43 -16.67
CA ALA A 73 -7.86 -16.48 -16.97
C ALA A 73 -7.85 -15.31 -15.97
N SER A 74 -9.04 -14.80 -15.62
CA SER A 74 -9.21 -13.74 -14.61
C SER A 74 -8.73 -14.18 -13.23
N TRP A 75 -9.00 -15.43 -12.83
CA TRP A 75 -8.49 -16.01 -11.59
C TRP A 75 -6.96 -16.08 -11.58
N VAL A 76 -6.35 -16.59 -12.66
CA VAL A 76 -4.89 -16.70 -12.78
C VAL A 76 -4.22 -15.33 -12.69
N LEU A 77 -4.76 -14.30 -13.34
CA LEU A 77 -4.25 -12.93 -13.26
C LEU A 77 -4.44 -12.30 -11.87
N THR A 78 -5.44 -12.73 -11.11
CA THR A 78 -5.71 -12.24 -9.76
C THR A 78 -4.73 -12.81 -8.74
N LEU A 79 -4.19 -14.01 -8.95
CA LEU A 79 -3.20 -14.64 -8.06
C LEU A 79 -1.96 -13.77 -7.79
N PRO A 80 -1.23 -13.26 -8.80
CA PRO A 80 -0.08 -12.39 -8.56
C PRO A 80 -0.47 -11.07 -7.89
N VAL A 81 -1.66 -10.53 -8.18
CA VAL A 81 -2.18 -9.33 -7.49
C VAL A 81 -2.39 -9.62 -5.99
N MET A 82 -3.00 -10.76 -5.66
CA MET A 82 -3.21 -11.20 -4.29
C MET A 82 -1.87 -11.45 -3.56
N ALA A 83 -0.95 -12.18 -4.20
CA ALA A 83 0.32 -12.55 -3.59
C ALA A 83 1.27 -11.36 -3.40
N PHE A 84 1.27 -10.37 -4.30
CA PHE A 84 2.23 -9.28 -4.28
C PHE A 84 1.63 -7.95 -3.80
N SER A 85 0.49 -7.56 -4.38
CA SER A 85 -0.12 -6.25 -4.16
C SER A 85 -0.99 -6.21 -2.91
N ALA A 86 -1.70 -7.29 -2.56
CA ALA A 86 -2.50 -7.37 -1.34
C ALA A 86 -1.68 -7.73 -0.08
N MET A 87 -0.49 -8.32 -0.24
CA MET A 87 0.43 -8.68 0.85
C MET A 87 0.59 -7.64 1.98
N PRO A 88 0.81 -6.33 1.70
CA PRO A 88 0.90 -5.33 2.76
C PRO A 88 -0.32 -5.27 3.70
N PHE A 89 -1.53 -5.52 3.19
CA PHE A 89 -2.75 -5.52 4.01
C PHE A 89 -2.80 -6.76 4.89
N PHE A 90 -2.46 -7.94 4.35
CA PHE A 90 -2.39 -9.18 5.12
C PHE A 90 -1.35 -9.14 6.22
N VAL A 91 -0.14 -8.66 5.92
CA VAL A 91 0.94 -8.50 6.91
C VAL A 91 0.54 -7.48 7.98
N GLY A 92 -0.07 -6.36 7.56
CA GLY A 92 -0.58 -5.33 8.47
C GLY A 92 -1.64 -5.88 9.43
N ALA A 93 -2.65 -6.58 8.90
CA ALA A 93 -3.72 -7.21 9.66
C ALA A 93 -3.19 -8.26 10.64
N GLY A 94 -2.29 -9.16 10.19
CA GLY A 94 -1.72 -10.19 11.06
C GLY A 94 -0.90 -9.60 12.22
N ARG A 95 -0.18 -8.50 11.98
CA ARG A 95 0.55 -7.77 13.03
C ARG A 95 -0.42 -7.12 14.03
N GLN A 96 -1.50 -6.49 13.56
CA GLN A 96 -2.49 -5.83 14.41
C GLN A 96 -3.27 -6.83 15.26
N LEU A 97 -3.68 -7.94 14.66
CA LEU A 97 -4.39 -9.02 15.35
C LEU A 97 -3.54 -9.63 16.46
N ARG A 98 -2.25 -9.90 16.20
CA ARG A 98 -1.30 -10.36 17.23
C ARG A 98 -1.08 -9.34 18.35
N ALA A 99 -1.17 -8.06 18.02
CA ALA A 99 -1.06 -6.97 19.00
C ALA A 99 -2.37 -6.67 19.75
N GLY A 100 -3.46 -7.40 19.48
CA GLY A 100 -4.78 -7.17 20.07
C GLY A 100 -5.42 -5.85 19.65
N ARG A 101 -5.03 -5.29 18.50
CA ARG A 101 -5.57 -4.01 17.99
C ARG A 101 -6.37 -4.26 16.71
N LEU A 102 -7.48 -3.55 16.57
CA LEU A 102 -8.27 -3.51 15.34
C LEU A 102 -7.95 -2.20 14.62
N GLY A 103 -7.04 -2.25 13.63
CA GLY A 103 -6.75 -1.11 12.75
C GLY A 103 -7.43 -1.28 11.38
N MET A 104 -7.20 -0.30 10.50
CA MET A 104 -7.79 -0.23 9.16
C MET A 104 -7.49 -1.48 8.30
N GLU A 105 -6.35 -2.10 8.52
CA GLU A 105 -5.83 -3.21 7.73
C GLU A 105 -6.56 -4.53 8.00
N VAL A 106 -7.12 -4.73 9.19
CA VAL A 106 -7.86 -5.95 9.56
C VAL A 106 -9.15 -6.13 8.73
N PRO A 107 -10.12 -5.19 8.72
CA PRO A 107 -11.33 -5.34 7.94
C PRO A 107 -11.04 -5.38 6.43
N VAL A 108 -10.04 -4.61 5.97
CA VAL A 108 -9.61 -4.62 4.57
C VAL A 108 -9.09 -5.99 4.15
N ALA A 109 -8.16 -6.57 4.92
CA ALA A 109 -7.61 -7.89 4.62
C ALA A 109 -8.68 -8.98 4.68
N LEU A 110 -9.62 -8.88 5.63
CA LEU A 110 -10.76 -9.79 5.73
C LEU A 110 -11.65 -9.70 4.49
N GLY A 111 -12.01 -8.49 4.05
CA GLY A 111 -12.82 -8.29 2.84
C GLY A 111 -12.15 -8.88 1.60
N ILE A 112 -10.85 -8.60 1.40
CA ILE A 112 -10.06 -9.17 0.30
C ILE A 112 -10.07 -10.70 0.36
N ALA A 113 -9.86 -11.30 1.54
CA ALA A 113 -9.86 -12.75 1.70
C ALA A 113 -11.23 -13.38 1.40
N VAL A 114 -12.30 -12.81 1.96
CA VAL A 114 -13.67 -13.31 1.79
C VAL A 114 -14.08 -13.22 0.32
N THR A 115 -13.86 -12.08 -0.34
CA THR A 115 -14.19 -11.90 -1.76
C THR A 115 -13.40 -12.86 -2.64
N PHE A 116 -12.11 -13.08 -2.36
CA PHE A 116 -11.30 -14.03 -3.13
C PHE A 116 -11.77 -15.49 -2.95
N ILE A 117 -12.07 -15.90 -1.72
CA ILE A 117 -12.55 -17.26 -1.42
C ILE A 117 -13.92 -17.48 -2.03
N ALA A 118 -14.86 -16.53 -1.88
CA ALA A 118 -16.18 -16.62 -2.47
C ALA A 118 -16.13 -16.69 -4.00
N SER A 119 -15.32 -15.83 -4.63
CA SER A 119 -15.16 -15.83 -6.11
C SER A 119 -14.47 -17.09 -6.61
N SER A 120 -13.50 -17.64 -5.86
CA SER A 120 -12.88 -18.92 -6.18
C SER A 120 -13.88 -20.07 -6.01
N GLY A 121 -14.68 -20.06 -4.94
CA GLY A 121 -15.75 -21.04 -4.72
C GLY A 121 -16.76 -21.06 -5.87
N ALA A 122 -17.21 -19.89 -6.32
CA ALA A 122 -18.11 -19.75 -7.48
C ALA A 122 -17.48 -20.23 -8.80
N LEU A 123 -16.14 -20.13 -8.95
CA LEU A 123 -15.42 -20.64 -10.12
C LEU A 123 -15.35 -22.17 -10.15
N PHE A 124 -15.06 -22.79 -9.01
CA PHE A 124 -14.89 -24.24 -8.89
C PHE A 124 -16.22 -25.00 -8.74
N ASP A 125 -17.21 -24.40 -8.11
CA ASP A 125 -18.55 -24.96 -7.93
C ASP A 125 -19.64 -23.92 -8.29
N PRO A 126 -19.92 -23.72 -9.60
CA PRO A 126 -20.92 -22.76 -10.06
C PRO A 126 -22.37 -23.11 -9.66
N GLY A 127 -22.61 -24.31 -9.11
CA GLY A 127 -23.92 -24.78 -8.62
C GLY A 127 -24.06 -24.76 -7.09
N GLY A 128 -22.99 -24.40 -6.38
CA GLY A 128 -22.93 -24.43 -4.92
C GLY A 128 -23.47 -23.16 -4.24
N ALA A 129 -23.27 -23.10 -2.93
CA ALA A 129 -23.80 -22.03 -2.06
C ALA A 129 -23.28 -20.60 -2.37
N PHE A 130 -22.21 -20.47 -3.16
CA PHE A 130 -21.60 -19.19 -3.53
C PHE A 130 -22.11 -18.61 -4.86
N GLY A 131 -22.96 -19.35 -5.59
CA GLY A 131 -23.56 -18.90 -6.86
C GLY A 131 -22.59 -18.88 -8.04
N ARG A 132 -23.00 -18.23 -9.14
CA ARG A 132 -22.23 -18.12 -10.41
C ARG A 132 -21.46 -16.81 -10.56
N GLU A 133 -21.63 -15.87 -9.64
CA GLU A 133 -21.00 -14.55 -9.75
C GLU A 133 -19.55 -14.59 -9.25
N VAL A 134 -18.65 -14.07 -10.06
CA VAL A 134 -17.21 -14.08 -9.83
C VAL A 134 -16.77 -12.62 -9.80
N TYR A 135 -16.14 -12.18 -8.71
CA TYR A 135 -15.84 -10.76 -8.44
C TYR A 135 -14.33 -10.45 -8.51
N PHE A 136 -13.57 -11.14 -9.37
CA PHE A 136 -12.12 -10.93 -9.48
C PHE A 136 -11.74 -9.53 -9.99
N ASP A 137 -12.54 -8.97 -10.90
CA ASP A 137 -12.39 -7.61 -11.42
C ASP A 137 -12.57 -6.57 -10.31
N SER A 138 -13.65 -6.70 -9.53
CA SER A 138 -13.98 -5.83 -8.41
C SER A 138 -12.92 -5.94 -7.31
N LEU A 139 -12.43 -7.15 -7.04
CA LEU A 139 -11.37 -7.40 -6.08
C LEU A 139 -10.05 -6.72 -6.48
N THR A 140 -9.62 -6.90 -7.73
CA THR A 140 -8.36 -6.32 -8.23
C THR A 140 -8.43 -4.80 -8.29
N MET A 141 -9.57 -4.24 -8.71
CA MET A 141 -9.84 -2.80 -8.67
C MET A 141 -9.80 -2.26 -7.24
N PHE A 142 -10.45 -2.94 -6.30
CA PHE A 142 -10.46 -2.56 -4.89
C PHE A 142 -9.04 -2.50 -4.30
N ILE A 143 -8.22 -3.53 -4.57
CA ILE A 143 -6.81 -3.55 -4.13
C ILE A 143 -6.01 -2.39 -4.75
N ALA A 144 -6.21 -2.10 -6.04
CA ALA A 144 -5.53 -1.01 -6.72
C ALA A 144 -5.89 0.36 -6.11
N LEU A 145 -7.18 0.61 -5.84
CA LEU A 145 -7.66 1.84 -5.20
C LEU A 145 -7.12 2.01 -3.78
N LEU A 146 -7.09 0.94 -2.99
CA LEU A 146 -6.53 0.98 -1.64
C LEU A 146 -5.03 1.29 -1.64
N LEU A 147 -4.28 0.69 -2.56
CA LEU A 147 -2.85 1.00 -2.72
C LEU A 147 -2.64 2.45 -3.16
N LEU A 148 -3.49 2.96 -4.05
CA LEU A 148 -3.46 4.35 -4.49
C LEU A 148 -3.76 5.31 -3.33
N ALA A 149 -4.80 5.04 -2.55
CA ALA A 149 -5.14 5.81 -1.36
C ALA A 149 -3.99 5.83 -0.36
N ARG A 150 -3.38 4.68 -0.10
CA ARG A 150 -2.22 4.56 0.79
C ARG A 150 -1.01 5.34 0.26
N TRP A 151 -0.82 5.37 -1.06
CA TRP A 151 0.23 6.16 -1.68
C TRP A 151 0.03 7.66 -1.44
N PHE A 152 -1.19 8.16 -1.62
CA PHE A 152 -1.53 9.55 -1.30
C PHE A 152 -1.39 9.87 0.19
N GLU A 153 -1.84 8.96 1.05
CA GLU A 153 -1.71 9.09 2.50
C GLU A 153 -0.24 9.21 2.93
N LEU A 154 0.65 8.37 2.39
CA LEU A 154 2.09 8.46 2.65
C LEU A 154 2.66 9.82 2.23
N GLY A 155 2.24 10.34 1.07
CA GLY A 155 2.66 11.67 0.61
C GLY A 155 2.16 12.80 1.51
N ALA A 156 0.89 12.75 1.92
CA ALA A 156 0.31 13.73 2.84
C ALA A 156 1.01 13.74 4.20
N ARG A 157 1.30 12.56 4.76
CA ARG A 157 2.02 12.41 6.04
C ARG A 157 3.44 12.96 5.98
N HIS A 158 4.16 12.78 4.86
CA HIS A 158 5.50 13.36 4.71
C HIS A 158 5.48 14.88 4.71
N ARG A 159 4.54 15.50 3.97
CA ARG A 159 4.39 16.97 3.98
C ARG A 159 4.04 17.52 5.35
N ALA A 160 3.19 16.81 6.10
CA ALA A 160 2.84 17.18 7.47
C ALA A 160 4.06 17.09 8.41
N ALA A 161 4.87 16.03 8.27
CA ALA A 161 6.10 15.87 9.03
C ALA A 161 7.12 16.98 8.73
N GLU A 162 7.33 17.32 7.45
CA GLU A 162 8.23 18.39 7.03
C GLU A 162 7.79 19.76 7.59
N ALA A 163 6.48 20.03 7.63
CA ALA A 163 5.95 21.26 8.23
C ALA A 163 6.17 21.31 9.75
N LEU A 164 6.00 20.18 10.45
CA LEU A 164 6.26 20.09 11.90
C LEU A 164 7.74 20.24 12.22
N GLU A 165 8.63 19.66 11.41
CA GLU A 165 10.09 19.83 11.54
C GLU A 165 10.48 21.30 11.32
N ALA A 166 9.95 21.96 10.31
CA ALA A 166 10.22 23.38 10.06
C ALA A 166 9.75 24.29 11.22
N VAL A 167 8.62 23.97 11.85
CA VAL A 167 8.15 24.67 13.06
C VAL A 167 9.08 24.39 14.24
N ALA A 168 9.49 23.13 14.43
CA ALA A 168 10.38 22.72 15.52
C ALA A 168 11.75 23.41 15.43
N ASP A 169 12.32 23.51 14.23
CA ASP A 169 13.58 24.20 13.97
C ASP A 169 13.48 25.73 14.18
N GLY A 170 12.27 26.29 14.01
CA GLY A 170 11.99 27.70 14.25
C GLY A 170 11.77 28.07 15.72
N LEU A 171 11.60 27.10 16.63
CA LEU A 171 11.40 27.37 18.05
C LEU A 171 12.75 27.62 18.73
N PRO A 172 12.95 28.77 19.42
CA PRO A 172 14.20 29.07 20.10
C PRO A 172 14.45 28.08 21.24
N MET A 173 15.63 27.46 21.24
CA MET A 173 16.04 26.44 22.22
C MET A 173 16.21 26.96 23.65
N ALA A 174 16.19 28.29 23.84
CA ALA A 174 16.24 28.93 25.15
C ALA A 174 15.46 30.26 25.10
N ALA A 175 14.63 30.49 26.11
CA ALA A 175 14.00 31.79 26.36
C ALA A 175 14.57 32.35 27.66
N GLU A 176 15.16 33.53 27.60
CA GLU A 176 15.64 34.22 28.79
C GLU A 176 14.44 34.86 29.50
N ARG A 177 14.16 34.39 30.71
CA ARG A 177 13.08 34.91 31.55
C ARG A 177 13.60 36.12 32.31
N LEU A 178 13.21 37.31 31.88
CA LEU A 178 13.42 38.54 32.65
C LEU A 178 12.57 38.48 33.93
N LEU A 179 13.24 38.31 35.06
CA LEU A 179 12.66 38.54 36.39
C LEU A 179 12.78 40.05 36.66
N ASP A 180 11.64 40.73 36.82
CA ASP A 180 11.61 42.12 37.31
C ASP A 180 12.07 42.13 38.78
N GLY A 181 13.39 42.14 38.96
CA GLY A 181 14.07 42.41 40.21
C GLY A 181 14.31 43.91 40.38
N GLY A 182 13.24 44.70 40.31
CA GLY A 182 13.25 46.11 40.71
C GLY A 182 13.12 46.25 42.23
N GLY A 183 14.12 45.74 42.96
CA GLY A 183 14.23 45.88 44.40
C GLY A 183 15.50 46.65 44.76
N SER A 184 15.37 47.96 44.92
CA SER A 184 16.23 48.81 45.75
C SER A 184 15.49 50.08 46.12
#